data_AF-A0A960H8U6-F1
#
_entry.id   AF-A0A960H8U6-F1
#
_cell.length_a   1.000
_cell.length_b   1.000
_cell.length_c   1.000
_cell.angle_alpha   90.00
_cell.angle_beta   90.00
_cell.angle_gamma   90.00
#
_symmetry.space_group_name_H-M   'P 1'
#
loop_
_entity.id
_entity.type
_entity.pdbx_description
1 polymer ?
#
loop_
_entity_poly.entity_id
_entity_poly.type
_entity_poly.pdbx_seq_one_letter_code
_entity_poly.pdbx_strand_id
1 'polypeptide(L)' 'MRRGEPWTASAGRGYAGKPRPVLIIQDDRFDATDAITFCPLTTTVSDIPPLRIPLQPN' A
#
# COMPACT_ATOMS: atom_id res chain seq x y z
N MET A 1 0.33 7.60 -10.19
CA MET A 1 -0.21 6.92 -8.99
C MET A 1 -0.64 8.02 -8.05
N ARG A 2 -1.93 8.18 -7.80
CA ARG A 2 -2.45 9.25 -6.94
C ARG A 2 -2.72 8.74 -5.53
N ARG A 3 -2.65 9.64 -4.55
CA ARG A 3 -2.97 9.33 -3.17
C ARG A 3 -4.38 8.72 -3.05
N GLY A 4 -4.48 7.59 -2.36
CA GLY A 4 -5.75 6.86 -2.17
C GLY A 4 -6.10 5.86 -3.26
N GLU A 5 -5.33 5.77 -4.35
CA GLU A 5 -5.54 4.73 -5.37
C GLU A 5 -5.05 3.36 -4.88
N PRO A 6 -5.83 2.27 -5.07
CA PRO A 6 -5.35 0.92 -4.89
C PRO A 6 -4.50 0.48 -6.08
N TRP A 7 -3.37 -0.17 -5.80
CA TRP A 7 -2.45 -0.70 -6.81
C TRP A 7 -2.00 -2.12 -6.43
N THR A 8 -1.42 -2.85 -7.38
CA THR A 8 -0.73 -4.13 -7.10
C THR A 8 0.77 -3.91 -7.22
N ALA A 9 1.53 -4.26 -6.19
CA ALA A 9 2.99 -4.12 -6.16
C ALA A 9 3.69 -5.43 -5.81
N SER A 10 4.91 -5.60 -6.33
CA SER A 10 5.87 -6.65 -6.00
C SER A 10 7.27 -6.03 -6.02
N ALA A 11 8.10 -6.32 -5.02
CA ALA A 11 9.48 -5.81 -4.93
C ALA A 11 10.52 -6.84 -5.40
N GLY A 12 10.20 -7.60 -6.45
CA GLY A 12 11.15 -8.50 -7.11
C GLY A 12 11.20 -9.89 -6.50
N ARG A 13 12.31 -10.26 -5.82
CA ARG A 13 12.50 -11.61 -5.27
C ARG A 13 12.28 -11.67 -3.75
N GLY A 14 12.14 -12.90 -3.23
CA GLY A 14 11.99 -13.17 -1.80
C GLY A 14 10.59 -12.88 -1.28
N TYR A 15 10.49 -12.48 0.00
CA TYR A 15 9.22 -12.29 0.71
C TYR A 15 8.28 -11.27 0.02
N ALA A 16 8.86 -10.26 -0.64
CA ALA A 16 8.12 -9.21 -1.34
C ALA A 16 7.88 -9.52 -2.83
N GLY A 17 8.24 -10.71 -3.32
CA GLY A 17 8.11 -11.06 -4.73
C GLY A 17 6.70 -11.43 -5.17
N LYS A 18 5.83 -11.82 -4.23
CA LYS A 18 4.41 -12.08 -4.52
C LYS A 18 3.69 -10.74 -4.75
N PRO A 19 3.05 -10.51 -5.91
CA PRO A 19 2.22 -9.33 -6.14
C PRO A 19 1.10 -9.25 -5.10
N ARG A 20 0.95 -8.09 -4.45
CA ARG A 20 -0.04 -7.86 -3.40
C ARG A 20 -0.71 -6.49 -3.56
N PRO A 21 -1.97 -6.34 -3.11
CA PRO A 21 -2.63 -5.05 -3.10
C PRO A 21 -1.94 -4.08 -2.13
N VAL A 22 -1.81 -2.83 -2.55
CA VAL A 22 -1.21 -1.72 -1.80
C VAL A 22 -2.05 -0.46 -2.00
N LEU A 23 -1.99 0.47 -1.03
CA LEU A 23 -2.63 1.78 -1.13
C LEU A 23 -1.55 2.86 -1.23
N ILE A 24 -1.68 3.76 -2.20
CA ILE A 24 -0.76 4.89 -2.35
C ILE A 24 -1.03 5.94 -1.27
N ILE A 25 -0.01 6.26 -0.49
CA ILE A 25 -0.11 7.26 0.58
C ILE A 25 0.72 8.52 0.32
N GLN A 26 1.62 8.47 -0.67
CA GLN A 26 2.41 9.60 -1.11
C GLN A 26 1.53 10.78 -1.51
N ASP A 27 1.90 11.97 -1.04
CA ASP A 27 1.29 13.23 -1.47
C ASP A 27 1.81 13.60 -2.87
N ASP A 28 0.95 14.19 -3.69
CA ASP A 28 1.28 14.52 -5.09
C ASP A 28 2.45 15.52 -5.20
N ARG A 29 2.78 16.26 -4.12
CA ARG A 29 3.98 17.14 -4.06
C ARG A 29 5.31 16.39 -4.19
N PHE A 30 5.31 15.06 -4.07
CA PHE A 30 6.50 14.22 -4.20
C PHE A 30 6.55 13.46 -5.53
N ASP A 31 5.76 13.85 -6.54
CA ASP A 31 5.73 13.18 -7.84
C ASP A 31 7.07 13.21 -8.61
N ALA A 32 7.96 14.14 -8.28
CA ALA A 32 9.31 14.24 -8.85
C ALA A 32 10.29 13.15 -8.37
N THR A 33 9.91 12.29 -7.42
CA THR A 33 10.78 11.20 -6.94
C THR A 33 10.63 9.94 -7.81
N ASP A 34 11.73 9.23 -8.07
CA ASP A 34 11.72 7.90 -8.72
C ASP A 34 11.19 6.77 -7.82
N ALA A 35 10.59 7.11 -6.67
CA ALA A 35 10.03 6.18 -5.71
C ALA A 35 8.57 6.55 -5.40
N ILE A 36 7.82 5.58 -4.89
CA ILE A 36 6.44 5.78 -4.44
C ILE A 36 6.26 5.21 -3.05
N THR A 37 5.61 5.97 -2.17
CA THR A 37 5.29 5.54 -0.81
C THR A 37 3.88 4.94 -0.76
N PHE A 38 3.78 3.69 -0.29
CA PHE A 38 2.53 2.95 -0.18
C PHE A 38 2.42 2.15 1.12
N CYS A 39 1.18 1.83 1.52
CA CYS A 39 0.88 0.88 2.60
C CYS A 39 0.41 -0.47 2.04
N PRO A 40 1.01 -1.61 2.45
CA PRO A 40 0.53 -2.93 2.05
C PRO A 40 -0.84 -3.25 2.64
N LEU A 41 -1.70 -3.87 1.84
CA LEU A 41 -2.97 -4.42 2.32
C LEU A 41 -2.83 -5.90 2.65
N THR A 42 -3.55 -6.34 3.68
CA THR A 42 -3.59 -7.75 4.10
C THR A 42 -4.98 -8.13 4.57
N THR A 43 -5.33 -9.40 4.39
CA THR A 43 -6.54 -10.00 4.98
C THR A 43 -6.31 -10.48 6.41
N THR A 44 -5.07 -10.43 6.91
CA THR A 44 -4.77 -10.72 8.32
C THR A 44 -5.35 -9.63 9.21
N VAL A 45 -6.42 -9.98 9.92
CA VAL A 45 -7.04 -9.10 10.93
C VAL A 45 -6.17 -9.06 12.18
N SER A 46 -6.02 -7.89 12.77
CA SER A 46 -5.25 -7.66 14.00
C SER A 46 -5.89 -6.53 14.78
N ASP A 47 -6.07 -6.73 16.09
CA ASP A 47 -6.73 -5.78 16.99
C ASP A 47 -5.77 -4.68 17.46
N ILE A 48 -5.21 -3.94 16.48
CA ILE A 48 -4.33 -2.79 16.73
C ILE A 48 -4.78 -1.63 15.83
N PRO A 49 -5.96 -1.02 16.07
CA PRO A 49 -6.58 -0.08 15.13
C PRO A 49 -5.70 1.12 14.72
N PRO A 50 -4.85 1.72 15.59
CA PRO A 50 -3.98 2.82 15.18
C PRO A 50 -2.93 2.43 14.12
N LEU A 51 -2.58 1.15 14.03
CA LEU A 51 -1.58 0.62 13.09
C LEU A 51 -2.20 -0.27 11.99
N ARG A 52 -3.44 -0.72 12.19
CA ARG A 52 -4.18 -1.64 11.32
C ARG A 52 -5.59 -1.11 11.09
N ILE A 53 -5.68 -0.10 10.23
CA ILE A 53 -6.95 0.55 9.88
C ILE A 53 -7.81 -0.44 9.08
N PRO A 54 -9.04 -0.76 9.54
CA PRO A 54 -9.97 -1.58 8.76
C PRO A 54 -10.39 -0.87 7.47
N LEU A 55 -10.42 -1.60 6.36
CA LEU A 55 -10.91 -1.11 5.07
C LEU A 55 -12.18 -1.87 4.69
N GLN A 56 -13.22 -1.14 4.28
CA GLN A 56 -14.43 -1.71 3.69
C GLN A 56 -14.39 -1.60 2.17
N PRO A 57 -14.95 -2.58 1.43
CA PRO A 57 -15.22 -2.43 0.01
C PRO A 57 -16.18 -1.27 -0.24
N ASN A 58 -15.97 -0.52 -1.33
CA ASN A 58 -16.91 0.48 -1.83
C ASN A 58 -17.84 -0.12 -2.88
#